data_AF-A0A2M8FZF1-F1
#
_entry.id   AF-A0A2M8FZF1-F1
#
_cell.length_a   1.000
_cell.length_b   1.000
_cell.length_c   1.000
_cell.angle_alpha   90.00
_cell.angle_beta   90.00
_cell.angle_gamma   90.00
#
_symmetry.space_group_name_H-M   'P 1'
#
loop_
_entity.id
_entity.type
_entity.pdbx_description
1 polymer ?
#
loop_
_entity_poly.entity_id
_entity_poly.type
_entity_poly.pdbx_seq_one_letter_code
_entity_poly.pdbx_strand_id
1 'polypeptide(L)'
;MKRFVTLLFLSFFVVSSSAFASQFDDGMKLLKEKKLEESAKMLSQFAQEHPRESNAAQALAVTARILDLLQDTFSERAEKKCYWGSKAPSTPACMRDEAKRLNEIYGKNAFDYIGGTSVAYIAYTGSHYKTVLKRHSKSTFVDEAEFYQLLLKLEGHPDKVLPRIEKFQKQHPSGEWNRKARLLWARVNEDVSFIWRKWTWVLFNGKITEDELIVRSAPYQRAAIAAYTELAKQHAATVEGRMAAEELKQLQATGDNGNVISITNDASATPWSKWGVTLSQ
;
A
#
# COMPACT_ATOMS: atom_id res chain seq x y z
N MET A 1 -6.13 9.00 75.76
CA MET A 1 -6.64 9.17 74.39
C MET A 1 -5.46 9.51 73.48
N LYS A 2 -4.96 8.54 72.71
CA LYS A 2 -3.86 8.74 71.75
C LYS A 2 -4.37 8.43 70.35
N ARG A 3 -4.08 9.38 69.45
CA ARG A 3 -4.51 9.48 68.05
C ARG A 3 -3.88 8.36 67.21
N PHE A 4 -4.64 7.79 66.29
CA PHE A 4 -4.10 7.12 65.11
C PHE A 4 -4.96 7.55 63.91
N VAL A 5 -4.40 8.42 63.07
CA VAL A 5 -4.92 8.73 61.74
C VAL A 5 -4.06 7.93 60.78
N THR A 6 -4.64 6.88 60.20
CA THR A 6 -3.99 6.07 59.18
C THR A 6 -4.13 6.79 57.84
N LEU A 7 -3.04 7.41 57.38
CA LEU A 7 -2.91 7.94 56.02
C LEU A 7 -2.75 6.77 55.04
N LEU A 8 -3.82 6.46 54.31
CA LEU A 8 -3.79 5.58 53.15
C LEU A 8 -3.03 6.30 52.02
N PHE A 9 -1.80 5.86 51.76
CA PHE A 9 -1.08 6.21 50.54
C PHE A 9 -1.76 5.49 49.36
N LEU A 10 -2.54 6.23 48.57
CA LEU A 10 -2.85 5.85 47.19
C LEU A 10 -1.55 5.94 46.39
N SER A 11 -0.90 4.81 46.18
CA SER A 11 0.13 4.66 45.16
C SER A 11 -0.53 4.77 43.78
N PHE A 12 -0.56 5.99 43.24
CA PHE A 12 -0.74 6.22 41.81
C PHE A 12 0.38 5.47 41.07
N PHE A 13 0.02 4.44 40.30
CA PHE A 13 0.86 3.94 39.21
C PHE A 13 0.96 5.04 38.16
N VAL A 14 1.91 5.97 38.35
CA VAL A 14 2.45 6.76 37.26
C VAL A 14 3.34 5.81 36.47
N VAL A 15 2.74 5.00 35.60
CA VAL A 15 3.52 4.37 34.53
C VAL A 15 3.94 5.54 33.64
N SER A 16 5.19 5.93 33.82
CA SER A 16 5.77 7.12 33.23
C SER A 16 5.64 7.04 31.72
N SER A 17 5.02 8.07 31.13
CA SER A 17 4.94 8.31 29.68
C SER A 17 6.28 8.16 28.95
N SER A 18 7.40 8.24 29.68
CA SER A 18 8.76 7.99 29.20
C SER A 18 9.01 6.55 28.72
N ALA A 19 8.40 5.53 29.35
CA ALA A 19 8.60 4.13 28.99
C ALA A 19 7.81 3.72 27.73
N PHE A 20 6.69 4.39 27.46
CA PHE A 20 5.91 4.18 26.24
C PHE A 20 6.56 4.88 25.04
N ALA A 21 7.06 6.11 25.23
CA ALA A 21 7.79 6.83 24.20
C ALA A 21 9.03 6.05 23.71
N SER A 22 9.75 5.38 24.62
CA SER A 22 10.95 4.61 24.25
C SER A 22 10.67 3.46 23.28
N GLN A 23 9.55 2.74 23.41
CA GLN A 23 9.23 1.62 22.51
C GLN A 23 8.90 2.11 21.09
N PHE A 24 8.22 3.24 20.96
CA PHE A 24 7.98 3.87 19.66
C PHE A 24 9.31 4.33 19.04
N ASP A 25 10.14 5.03 19.81
CA ASP A 25 11.42 5.55 19.34
C ASP A 25 12.39 4.44 18.92
N ASP A 26 12.44 3.34 19.67
CA ASP A 26 13.20 2.14 19.32
C ASP A 26 12.69 1.51 18.02
N GLY A 27 11.37 1.43 17.84
CA GLY A 27 10.74 0.97 16.60
C GLY A 27 11.14 1.82 15.40
N MET A 28 11.17 3.15 15.57
CA MET A 28 11.60 4.09 14.54
C MET A 28 13.12 4.03 14.29
N LYS A 29 13.93 3.75 15.31
CA LYS A 29 15.37 3.52 15.16
C LYS A 29 15.65 2.28 14.33
N LEU A 30 14.94 1.18 14.58
CA LEU A 30 15.03 -0.05 13.77
C LEU A 30 14.70 0.22 12.30
N LEU A 31 13.71 1.07 12.01
CA LEU A 31 13.40 1.48 10.64
C LEU A 31 14.57 2.21 9.98
N LYS A 32 15.22 3.14 10.70
CA LYS A 32 16.42 3.84 10.22
C LYS A 32 17.59 2.89 9.95
N GLU A 33 17.71 1.83 10.74
CA GLU A 33 18.69 0.74 10.56
C GLU A 33 18.28 -0.27 9.47
N LYS A 34 17.15 -0.04 8.76
CA LYS A 34 16.58 -0.94 7.75
C LYS A 34 16.19 -2.33 8.26
N LYS A 35 15.96 -2.46 9.57
CA LYS A 35 15.44 -3.66 10.23
C LYS A 35 13.91 -3.65 10.19
N LEU A 36 13.40 -3.89 8.99
CA LEU A 36 11.98 -3.67 8.66
C LEU A 36 11.04 -4.58 9.47
N GLU A 37 11.32 -5.89 9.52
CA GLU A 37 10.46 -6.85 10.23
C GLU A 37 10.43 -6.57 11.74
N GLU A 38 11.58 -6.27 12.35
CA GLU A 38 11.65 -5.93 13.77
C GLU A 38 10.95 -4.60 14.08
N SER A 39 11.15 -3.59 13.22
CA SER A 39 10.46 -2.30 13.34
C SER A 39 8.94 -2.47 13.28
N ALA A 40 8.43 -3.16 12.27
CA ALA A 40 6.99 -3.39 12.10
C ALA A 40 6.38 -4.15 13.29
N LYS A 41 7.10 -5.15 13.82
CA LYS A 41 6.68 -5.92 15.00
C LYS A 41 6.58 -5.01 16.22
N MET A 42 7.63 -4.23 16.49
CA MET A 42 7.69 -3.35 17.66
C MET A 42 6.64 -2.24 17.61
N LEU A 43 6.47 -1.59 16.45
CA LEU A 43 5.49 -0.51 16.24
C LEU A 43 4.05 -1.04 16.25
N SER A 44 3.80 -2.24 15.71
CA SER A 44 2.51 -2.93 15.81
C SER A 44 2.14 -3.16 17.28
N GLN A 45 3.07 -3.72 18.06
CA GLN A 45 2.88 -4.02 19.47
C GLN A 45 2.61 -2.73 20.28
N PHE A 46 3.42 -1.68 20.06
CA PHE A 46 3.21 -0.37 20.68
C PHE A 46 1.79 0.17 20.43
N ALA A 47 1.33 0.14 19.19
CA ALA A 47 -0.01 0.64 18.85
C ALA A 47 -1.15 -0.19 19.46
N GLN A 48 -0.92 -1.49 19.69
CA GLN A 48 -1.89 -2.39 20.33
C GLN A 48 -1.95 -2.18 21.84
N GLU A 49 -0.81 -2.03 22.50
CA GLU A 49 -0.68 -1.84 23.94
C GLU A 49 -1.08 -0.41 24.36
N HIS A 50 -0.83 0.56 23.49
CA HIS A 50 -0.99 1.99 23.77
C HIS A 50 -1.86 2.72 22.73
N PRO A 51 -3.11 2.27 22.48
CA PRO A 51 -3.93 2.77 21.38
C PRO A 51 -4.44 4.21 21.55
N ARG A 52 -4.14 4.86 22.68
CA ARG A 52 -4.53 6.26 22.97
C ARG A 52 -3.37 7.24 22.93
N GLU A 53 -2.14 6.74 22.79
CA GLU A 53 -0.96 7.59 22.70
C GLU A 53 -0.96 8.38 21.39
N SER A 54 -0.38 9.58 21.42
CA SER A 54 -0.33 10.47 20.25
C SER A 54 0.33 9.81 19.04
N ASN A 55 1.31 8.94 19.30
CA ASN A 55 2.11 8.28 18.28
C ASN A 55 1.49 6.96 17.79
N ALA A 56 0.37 6.52 18.36
CA ALA A 56 -0.26 5.25 17.98
C ALA A 56 -0.71 5.25 16.51
N ALA A 57 -1.26 6.37 16.03
CA ALA A 57 -1.66 6.50 14.62
C ALA A 57 -0.45 6.43 13.67
N GLN A 58 0.67 7.06 14.05
CA GLN A 58 1.91 7.02 13.28
C GLN A 58 2.50 5.61 13.28
N ALA A 59 2.54 4.94 14.43
CA ALA A 59 3.01 3.56 14.54
C ALA A 59 2.20 2.63 13.63
N LEU A 60 0.87 2.74 13.64
CA LEU A 60 -0.01 1.98 12.74
C LEU A 60 0.29 2.26 11.26
N ALA A 61 0.42 3.53 10.87
CA ALA A 61 0.70 3.91 9.48
C ALA A 61 2.07 3.40 9.03
N VAL A 62 3.11 3.55 9.84
CA VAL A 62 4.46 3.06 9.54
C VAL A 62 4.49 1.53 9.47
N THR A 63 3.89 0.83 10.44
CA THR A 63 3.73 -0.62 10.37
C THR A 63 3.04 -1.04 9.08
N ALA A 64 1.95 -0.37 8.70
CA ALA A 64 1.22 -0.68 7.48
C ALA A 64 2.09 -0.58 6.22
N ARG A 65 2.85 0.52 6.07
CA ARG A 65 3.80 0.70 4.94
C ARG A 65 4.83 -0.42 4.88
N ILE A 66 5.40 -0.79 6.04
CA ILE A 66 6.43 -1.83 6.09
C ILE A 66 5.84 -3.19 5.73
N LEU A 67 4.65 -3.53 6.23
CA LEU A 67 4.02 -4.83 5.94
C LEU A 67 3.59 -4.94 4.47
N ASP A 68 3.15 -3.84 3.87
CA ASP A 68 2.84 -3.77 2.44
C ASP A 68 4.10 -3.99 1.58
N LEU A 69 5.24 -3.43 2.01
CA LEU A 69 6.55 -3.67 1.39
C LEU A 69 7.05 -5.11 1.53
N LEU A 70 6.77 -5.76 2.67
CA LEU A 70 7.28 -7.10 2.98
C LEU A 70 6.38 -8.23 2.49
N GLN A 71 5.16 -7.96 1.99
CA GLN A 71 4.19 -9.02 1.67
C GLN A 71 4.70 -10.03 0.64
N ASP A 72 5.44 -9.58 -0.38
CA ASP A 72 6.02 -10.46 -1.39
C ASP A 72 7.13 -11.32 -0.77
N THR A 73 7.95 -10.74 0.11
CA THR A 73 9.00 -11.47 0.83
C THR A 73 8.41 -12.50 1.78
N PHE A 74 7.28 -12.19 2.44
CA PHE A 74 6.55 -13.16 3.26
C PHE A 74 5.96 -14.28 2.39
N SER A 75 5.35 -13.93 1.26
CA SER A 75 4.80 -14.88 0.31
C SER A 75 5.85 -15.83 -0.25
N GLU A 76 6.99 -15.30 -0.71
CA GLU A 76 8.09 -16.09 -1.29
C GLU A 76 8.70 -17.04 -0.25
N ARG A 77 8.94 -16.57 0.99
CA ARG A 77 9.45 -17.42 2.07
C ARG A 77 8.45 -18.52 2.43
N ALA A 78 7.16 -18.19 2.49
CA ALA A 78 6.11 -19.17 2.75
C ALA A 78 6.00 -20.19 1.61
N GLU A 79 6.05 -19.74 0.35
CA GLU A 79 6.01 -20.61 -0.83
C GLU A 79 7.18 -21.59 -0.84
N LYS A 80 8.41 -21.09 -0.62
CA LYS A 80 9.61 -21.93 -0.50
C LYS A 80 9.44 -22.99 0.58
N LYS A 81 8.92 -22.61 1.74
CA LYS A 81 8.68 -23.55 2.84
C LYS A 81 7.59 -24.58 2.52
N CYS A 82 6.51 -24.14 1.87
CA CYS A 82 5.31 -24.95 1.71
C CYS A 82 5.30 -25.82 0.46
N TYR A 83 5.99 -25.42 -0.60
CA TYR A 83 5.95 -26.08 -1.90
C TYR A 83 7.31 -26.46 -2.46
N TRP A 84 8.41 -25.88 -1.97
CA TRP A 84 9.73 -26.15 -2.54
C TRP A 84 10.48 -27.20 -1.70
N GLY A 85 10.78 -28.34 -2.32
CA GLY A 85 11.60 -29.41 -1.74
C GLY A 85 10.86 -30.73 -1.53
N SER A 86 11.62 -31.82 -1.41
CA SER A 86 11.08 -33.19 -1.34
C SER A 86 10.28 -33.51 -0.06
N LYS A 87 10.40 -32.66 0.97
CA LYS A 87 9.66 -32.77 2.24
C LYS A 87 8.59 -31.68 2.39
N ALA A 88 8.36 -30.87 1.36
CA ALA A 88 7.39 -29.79 1.43
C ALA A 88 5.97 -30.37 1.55
N PRO A 89 5.12 -29.86 2.46
CA PRO A 89 3.76 -30.33 2.61
C PRO A 89 2.96 -30.28 1.32
N SER A 90 3.33 -29.38 0.40
CA SER A 90 2.73 -29.18 -0.93
C SER A 90 1.22 -28.95 -0.88
N THR A 91 0.75 -28.27 0.17
CA THR A 91 -0.68 -28.05 0.40
C THR A 91 -1.00 -26.57 0.67
N PRO A 92 -2.19 -26.10 0.23
CA PRO A 92 -2.73 -24.79 0.60
C PRO A 92 -2.86 -24.55 2.11
N ALA A 93 -2.95 -25.62 2.91
CA ALA A 93 -3.04 -25.52 4.36
C ALA A 93 -1.77 -24.89 4.98
N CYS A 94 -0.59 -25.27 4.49
CA CYS A 94 0.68 -24.73 4.97
C CYS A 94 0.75 -23.19 4.79
N MET A 95 0.34 -22.68 3.63
CA MET A 95 0.31 -21.23 3.36
C MET A 95 -0.69 -20.50 4.27
N ARG A 96 -1.85 -21.10 4.53
CA ARG A 96 -2.84 -20.54 5.47
C ARG A 96 -2.27 -20.45 6.88
N ASP A 97 -1.49 -21.44 7.31
CA ASP A 97 -0.88 -21.43 8.63
C ASP A 97 0.25 -20.39 8.74
N GLU A 98 1.00 -20.14 7.66
CA GLU A 98 1.94 -19.00 7.62
C GLU A 98 1.21 -17.65 7.71
N ALA A 99 0.09 -17.47 7.02
CA ALA A 99 -0.73 -16.25 7.15
C ALA A 99 -1.24 -16.07 8.60
N LYS A 100 -1.68 -17.14 9.27
CA LYS A 100 -2.06 -17.10 10.69
C LYS A 100 -0.89 -16.70 11.59
N ARG A 101 0.30 -17.27 11.38
CA ARG A 101 1.50 -16.91 12.15
C ARG A 101 1.85 -15.43 11.98
N LEU A 102 1.75 -14.90 10.76
CA LEU A 102 1.96 -13.47 10.51
C LEU A 102 0.91 -12.61 11.22
N ASN A 103 -0.35 -13.06 11.27
CA ASN A 103 -1.41 -12.39 12.03
C ASN A 103 -1.18 -12.40 13.55
N GLU A 104 -0.53 -13.42 14.10
CA GLU A 104 -0.14 -13.45 15.52
C GLU A 104 0.95 -12.41 15.82
N ILE A 105 1.89 -12.20 14.89
CA ILE A 105 3.01 -11.27 15.07
C ILE A 105 2.57 -9.82 14.83
N TYR A 106 1.85 -9.59 13.73
CA TYR A 106 1.55 -8.25 13.24
C TYR A 106 0.13 -7.80 13.54
N GLY A 107 -0.67 -8.63 14.22
CA GLY A 107 -2.02 -8.29 14.63
C GLY A 107 -3.10 -8.91 13.75
N LYS A 108 -4.30 -8.96 14.32
CA LYS A 108 -5.43 -9.70 13.76
C LYS A 108 -5.77 -9.22 12.34
N ASN A 109 -5.91 -10.19 11.44
CA ASN A 109 -6.25 -10.01 10.03
C ASN A 109 -5.28 -9.08 9.27
N ALA A 110 -4.02 -8.96 9.70
CA ALA A 110 -3.00 -8.24 8.94
C ALA A 110 -2.76 -8.85 7.56
N PHE A 111 -2.82 -10.18 7.46
CA PHE A 111 -2.57 -10.95 6.25
C PHE A 111 -3.69 -11.94 5.99
N ASP A 112 -4.02 -12.10 4.71
CA ASP A 112 -4.93 -13.13 4.21
C ASP A 112 -4.19 -14.02 3.20
N TYR A 113 -4.49 -15.31 3.24
CA TYR A 113 -4.06 -16.24 2.21
C TYR A 113 -5.00 -16.15 1.00
N ILE A 114 -4.44 -15.86 -0.17
CA ILE A 114 -5.13 -15.88 -1.44
C ILE A 114 -4.68 -17.14 -2.20
N GLY A 115 -5.64 -18.00 -2.54
CA GLY A 115 -5.40 -19.20 -3.34
C GLY A 115 -6.69 -19.84 -3.81
N GLY A 116 -6.58 -20.75 -4.78
CA GLY A 116 -7.73 -21.43 -5.42
C GLY A 116 -7.80 -21.20 -6.93
N THR A 117 -7.08 -20.21 -7.44
CA THR A 117 -6.64 -20.12 -8.83
C THR A 117 -5.13 -20.42 -8.89
N SER A 118 -4.54 -20.55 -10.07
CA SER A 118 -3.19 -21.05 -10.35
C SER A 118 -2.02 -20.36 -9.61
N VAL A 119 -2.29 -19.37 -8.76
CA VAL A 119 -1.32 -18.60 -7.97
C VAL A 119 -1.76 -18.61 -6.49
N ALA A 120 -0.82 -18.84 -5.58
CA ALA A 120 -1.04 -18.86 -4.14
C ALA A 120 -0.06 -17.90 -3.44
N TYR A 121 -0.57 -16.93 -2.70
CA TYR A 121 0.25 -15.92 -2.02
C TYR A 121 -0.41 -15.42 -0.72
N ILE A 122 0.34 -14.67 0.07
CA ILE A 122 -0.09 -14.07 1.32
C ILE A 122 -0.16 -12.56 1.12
N ALA A 123 -1.37 -12.01 1.11
CA ALA A 123 -1.62 -10.60 0.84
C ALA A 123 -1.75 -9.80 2.13
N TYR A 124 -1.13 -8.62 2.20
CA TYR A 124 -1.41 -7.67 3.27
C TYR A 124 -2.81 -7.07 3.08
N THR A 125 -3.63 -7.02 4.13
CA THR A 125 -5.05 -6.62 4.01
C THR A 125 -5.30 -5.13 4.28
N GLY A 126 -4.26 -4.39 4.68
CA GLY A 126 -4.39 -3.01 5.14
C GLY A 126 -5.09 -2.85 6.49
N SER A 127 -5.12 -3.88 7.35
CA SER A 127 -5.81 -3.85 8.65
C SER A 127 -5.42 -2.68 9.55
N HIS A 128 -4.17 -2.23 9.46
CA HIS A 128 -3.65 -1.14 10.29
C HIS A 128 -4.16 0.21 9.80
N TYR A 129 -4.18 0.44 8.48
CA TYR A 129 -4.85 1.60 7.87
C TYR A 129 -6.34 1.63 8.25
N LYS A 130 -7.05 0.49 8.19
CA LYS A 130 -8.44 0.40 8.66
C LYS A 130 -8.58 0.81 10.13
N THR A 131 -7.59 0.50 10.97
CA THR A 131 -7.56 0.90 12.38
C THR A 131 -7.33 2.40 12.54
N VAL A 132 -6.42 2.99 11.76
CA VAL A 132 -6.22 4.46 11.70
C VAL A 132 -7.54 5.15 11.37
N LEU A 133 -8.22 4.72 10.30
CA LEU A 133 -9.49 5.32 9.87
C LEU A 133 -10.60 5.18 10.93
N LYS A 134 -10.66 4.04 11.61
CA LYS A 134 -11.71 3.76 12.59
C LYS A 134 -11.47 4.41 13.96
N ARG A 135 -10.22 4.44 14.43
CA ARG A 135 -9.88 4.81 15.82
C ARG A 135 -9.10 6.12 15.93
N HIS A 136 -8.48 6.57 14.84
CA HIS A 136 -7.65 7.76 14.78
C HIS A 136 -8.09 8.69 13.64
N SER A 137 -9.40 8.85 13.46
CA SER A 137 -10.03 9.61 12.37
C SER A 137 -9.73 11.12 12.36
N LYS A 138 -9.02 11.62 13.36
CA LYS A 138 -8.53 13.01 13.46
C LYS A 138 -7.02 13.14 13.28
N SER A 139 -6.32 12.02 13.05
CA SER A 139 -4.88 12.03 12.85
C SER A 139 -4.53 12.55 11.46
N THR A 140 -3.29 13.02 11.28
CA THR A 140 -2.75 13.43 9.98
C THR A 140 -2.56 12.26 9.01
N PHE A 141 -2.76 11.02 9.45
CA PHE A 141 -2.57 9.79 8.67
C PHE A 141 -3.88 9.27 8.06
N VAL A 142 -4.99 10.01 8.16
CA VAL A 142 -6.29 9.59 7.61
C VAL A 142 -6.25 9.54 6.09
N ASP A 143 -5.88 10.64 5.44
CA ASP A 143 -5.85 10.73 3.97
C ASP A 143 -4.88 9.70 3.37
N GLU A 144 -3.77 9.47 4.05
CA GLU A 144 -2.83 8.39 3.76
C GLU A 144 -3.50 7.01 3.82
N ALA A 145 -4.14 6.71 4.95
CA ALA A 145 -4.76 5.42 5.17
C ALA A 145 -5.90 5.17 4.16
N GLU A 146 -6.67 6.21 3.80
CA GLU A 146 -7.67 6.12 2.74
C GLU A 146 -7.04 5.86 1.37
N PHE A 147 -5.92 6.52 1.06
CA PHE A 147 -5.22 6.31 -0.21
C PHE A 147 -4.67 4.89 -0.34
N TYR A 148 -4.01 4.36 0.69
CA TYR A 148 -3.51 2.99 0.65
C TYR A 148 -4.65 1.95 0.68
N GLN A 149 -5.78 2.24 1.34
CA GLN A 149 -6.98 1.40 1.22
C GLN A 149 -7.57 1.39 -0.19
N LEU A 150 -7.42 2.48 -0.94
CA LEU A 150 -7.79 2.54 -2.35
C LEU A 150 -6.84 1.67 -3.19
N LEU A 151 -5.51 1.76 -2.96
CA LEU A 151 -4.51 0.96 -3.66
C LEU A 151 -4.75 -0.55 -3.53
N LEU A 152 -5.04 -1.01 -2.30
CA LEU A 152 -5.37 -2.42 -2.02
C LEU A 152 -6.67 -2.92 -2.68
N LYS A 153 -7.43 -2.03 -3.34
CA LYS A 153 -8.72 -2.33 -3.98
C LYS A 153 -8.74 -1.93 -5.46
N LEU A 154 -7.58 -1.87 -6.11
CA LEU A 154 -7.47 -1.54 -7.53
C LEU A 154 -7.75 -2.74 -8.46
N GLU A 155 -8.16 -3.88 -7.94
CA GLU A 155 -8.56 -5.02 -8.75
C GLU A 155 -9.93 -4.78 -9.43
N GLY A 156 -9.98 -5.06 -10.74
CA GLY A 156 -11.22 -5.17 -11.51
C GLY A 156 -11.26 -4.32 -12.78
N HIS A 157 -12.43 -4.30 -13.41
CA HIS A 157 -12.67 -3.55 -14.64
C HIS A 157 -12.44 -2.04 -14.43
N PRO A 158 -11.89 -1.30 -15.43
CA PRO A 158 -11.63 0.14 -15.33
C PRO A 158 -12.83 0.96 -14.85
N ASP A 159 -14.04 0.62 -15.30
CA ASP A 159 -15.29 1.28 -14.91
C ASP A 159 -15.61 1.19 -13.40
N LYS A 160 -14.94 0.29 -12.68
CA LYS A 160 -15.04 0.20 -11.21
C LYS A 160 -13.87 0.87 -10.51
N VAL A 161 -12.68 0.80 -11.10
CA VAL A 161 -11.43 1.30 -10.51
C VAL A 161 -11.34 2.82 -10.63
N LEU A 162 -11.52 3.34 -11.84
CA LEU A 162 -11.44 4.77 -12.12
C LEU A 162 -12.40 5.58 -11.22
N PRO A 163 -13.72 5.30 -11.17
CA PRO A 163 -14.62 6.07 -10.29
C PRO A 163 -14.26 6.08 -8.81
N ARG A 164 -13.55 5.06 -8.29
CA ARG A 164 -13.06 5.05 -6.90
C ARG A 164 -11.95 6.07 -6.69
N ILE A 165 -11.02 6.17 -7.65
CA ILE A 165 -9.93 7.15 -7.62
C ILE A 165 -10.50 8.56 -7.76
N GLU A 166 -11.45 8.77 -8.66
CA GLU A 166 -12.19 10.05 -8.79
C GLU A 166 -12.89 10.44 -7.49
N LYS A 167 -13.58 9.49 -6.85
CA LYS A 167 -14.25 9.74 -5.56
C LYS A 167 -13.25 10.18 -4.51
N PHE A 168 -12.09 9.52 -4.43
CA PHE A 168 -11.02 9.91 -3.53
C PHE A 168 -10.53 11.34 -3.81
N GLN A 169 -10.27 11.69 -5.07
CA GLN A 169 -9.85 13.05 -5.44
C GLN A 169 -10.90 14.12 -5.11
N LYS A 170 -12.20 13.80 -5.21
CA LYS A 170 -13.28 14.72 -4.82
C LYS A 170 -13.34 14.94 -3.30
N GLN A 171 -13.01 13.90 -2.53
CA GLN A 171 -12.95 13.98 -1.06
C GLN A 171 -11.69 14.72 -0.58
N HIS A 172 -10.60 14.61 -1.34
CA HIS A 172 -9.30 15.22 -1.07
C HIS A 172 -8.91 16.14 -2.23
N PRO A 173 -9.43 17.36 -2.34
CA PRO A 173 -9.29 18.19 -3.54
C PRO A 173 -7.90 18.83 -3.71
N SER A 174 -7.02 18.73 -2.71
CA SER A 174 -5.68 19.34 -2.74
C SER A 174 -4.69 18.56 -1.86
N GLY A 175 -3.42 18.97 -1.88
CA GLY A 175 -2.37 18.37 -1.07
C GLY A 175 -1.69 17.16 -1.72
N GLU A 176 -0.83 16.49 -0.95
CA GLU A 176 -0.02 15.36 -1.42
C GLU A 176 -0.87 14.18 -1.88
N TRP A 177 -1.86 13.80 -1.09
CA TRP A 177 -2.71 12.64 -1.39
C TRP A 177 -3.59 12.86 -2.62
N ASN A 178 -4.04 14.09 -2.87
CA ASN A 178 -4.68 14.44 -4.13
C ASN A 178 -3.74 14.22 -5.32
N ARG A 179 -2.50 14.73 -5.25
CA ARG A 179 -1.51 14.55 -6.32
C ARG A 179 -1.18 13.09 -6.56
N LYS A 180 -1.02 12.29 -5.49
CA LYS A 180 -0.80 10.84 -5.58
C LYS A 180 -1.99 10.13 -6.23
N ALA A 181 -3.21 10.51 -5.88
CA ALA A 181 -4.42 9.98 -6.53
C ALA A 181 -4.55 10.44 -7.99
N ARG A 182 -4.11 11.64 -8.33
CA ARG A 182 -4.07 12.13 -9.72
C ARG A 182 -3.05 11.38 -10.56
N LEU A 183 -1.89 11.06 -9.98
CA LEU A 183 -0.87 10.25 -10.62
C LEU A 183 -1.36 8.81 -10.83
N LEU A 184 -2.01 8.23 -9.81
CA LEU A 184 -2.64 6.91 -9.91
C LEU A 184 -3.71 6.88 -11.01
N TRP A 185 -4.56 7.91 -11.09
CA TRP A 185 -5.55 8.04 -12.15
C TRP A 185 -4.91 8.03 -13.55
N ALA A 186 -3.81 8.77 -13.73
CA ALA A 186 -3.08 8.82 -14.99
C ALA A 186 -2.57 7.43 -15.40
N ARG A 187 -1.91 6.73 -14.46
CA ARG A 187 -1.34 5.39 -14.68
C ARG A 187 -2.40 4.34 -14.98
N VAL A 188 -3.53 4.34 -14.27
CA VAL A 188 -4.63 3.40 -14.57
C VAL A 188 -5.19 3.66 -15.96
N ASN A 189 -5.33 4.93 -16.39
CA ASN A 189 -5.77 5.24 -17.75
C ASN A 189 -4.74 4.78 -18.80
N GLU A 190 -3.45 4.96 -18.54
CA GLU A 190 -2.38 4.48 -19.41
C GLU A 190 -2.42 2.96 -19.58
N ASP A 191 -2.52 2.22 -18.47
CA ASP A 191 -2.64 0.75 -18.46
C ASP A 191 -3.86 0.27 -19.27
N VAL A 192 -5.01 0.92 -19.10
CA VAL A 192 -6.23 0.56 -19.82
C VAL A 192 -6.10 0.82 -21.31
N SER A 193 -5.51 1.96 -21.68
CA SER A 193 -5.17 2.26 -23.07
C SER A 193 -4.28 1.15 -23.66
N PHE A 194 -3.26 0.71 -22.92
CA PHE A 194 -2.36 -0.34 -23.35
C PHE A 194 -3.05 -1.70 -23.52
N ILE A 195 -3.88 -2.12 -22.56
CA ILE A 195 -4.64 -3.38 -22.62
C ILE A 195 -5.56 -3.40 -23.85
N TRP A 196 -6.23 -2.27 -24.15
CA TRP A 196 -7.02 -2.13 -25.37
C TRP A 196 -6.15 -2.34 -26.61
N ARG A 197 -4.99 -1.69 -26.71
CA ARG A 197 -4.13 -1.78 -27.90
C ARG A 197 -3.44 -3.14 -28.11
N LYS A 198 -2.99 -3.81 -27.04
CA LYS A 198 -2.08 -4.98 -27.17
C LYS A 198 -2.72 -6.33 -26.80
N TRP A 199 -3.69 -6.36 -25.89
CA TRP A 199 -4.21 -7.63 -25.33
C TRP A 199 -5.62 -7.97 -25.75
N THR A 200 -6.37 -6.98 -26.24
CA THR A 200 -7.78 -7.17 -26.58
C THR A 200 -7.98 -8.02 -27.82
N TRP A 201 -7.05 -8.01 -28.79
CA TRP A 201 -7.11 -8.94 -29.92
C TRP A 201 -7.10 -10.42 -29.47
N VAL A 202 -6.31 -10.76 -28.44
CA VAL A 202 -6.28 -12.10 -27.83
C VAL A 202 -7.60 -12.42 -27.13
N LEU A 203 -8.16 -11.44 -26.40
CA LEU A 203 -9.42 -11.60 -25.65
C LEU A 203 -10.67 -11.69 -26.55
N PHE A 204 -10.64 -11.05 -27.72
CA PHE A 204 -11.77 -11.00 -28.65
C PHE A 204 -11.60 -11.94 -29.86
N ASN A 205 -10.57 -12.80 -29.87
CA ASN A 205 -10.34 -13.86 -30.86
C ASN A 205 -10.51 -13.37 -32.32
N GLY A 206 -9.92 -12.21 -32.64
CA GLY A 206 -9.98 -11.63 -33.98
C GLY A 206 -11.31 -10.97 -34.40
N LYS A 207 -12.27 -10.81 -33.47
CA LYS A 207 -13.57 -10.15 -33.77
C LYS A 207 -13.53 -8.62 -33.79
N ILE A 208 -12.38 -8.02 -33.45
CA ILE A 208 -12.17 -6.57 -33.39
C ILE A 208 -10.90 -6.26 -34.19
N THR A 209 -10.94 -5.23 -35.03
CA THR A 209 -9.79 -4.78 -35.83
C THR A 209 -8.82 -3.95 -34.99
N GLU A 210 -7.57 -3.84 -35.42
CA GLU A 210 -6.57 -3.00 -34.76
C GLU A 210 -7.01 -1.52 -34.69
N ASP A 211 -7.63 -1.00 -35.76
CA ASP A 211 -8.18 0.37 -35.77
C ASP A 211 -9.26 0.58 -34.71
N GLU A 212 -10.15 -0.40 -34.52
CA GLU A 212 -11.16 -0.34 -33.47
C GLU A 212 -10.53 -0.36 -32.06
N LEU A 213 -9.42 -1.08 -31.87
CA LEU A 213 -8.66 -1.08 -30.61
C LEU A 213 -8.02 0.27 -30.33
N ILE A 214 -7.43 0.89 -31.36
CA ILE A 214 -6.85 2.23 -31.26
C ILE A 214 -7.94 3.24 -30.86
N VAL A 215 -9.09 3.24 -31.54
CA VAL A 215 -10.22 4.12 -31.24
C VAL A 215 -10.71 3.92 -29.80
N ARG A 216 -10.79 2.68 -29.31
CA ARG A 216 -11.22 2.38 -27.93
C ARG A 216 -10.19 2.77 -26.87
N SER A 217 -8.89 2.70 -27.19
CA SER A 217 -7.82 3.11 -26.27
C SER A 217 -7.65 4.63 -26.15
N ALA A 218 -7.94 5.37 -27.23
CA ALA A 218 -7.60 6.80 -27.35
C ALA A 218 -8.18 7.70 -26.25
N PRO A 219 -9.42 7.50 -25.73
CA PRO A 219 -9.93 8.27 -24.60
C PRO A 219 -9.06 8.13 -23.34
N TYR A 220 -8.65 6.90 -23.02
CA TYR A 220 -7.82 6.61 -21.85
C TYR A 220 -6.42 7.19 -22.01
N GLN A 221 -5.80 7.04 -23.18
CA GLN A 221 -4.49 7.65 -23.45
C GLN A 221 -4.51 9.17 -23.29
N ARG A 222 -5.53 9.85 -23.83
CA ARG A 222 -5.69 11.30 -23.69
C ARG A 222 -5.90 11.72 -22.24
N ALA A 223 -6.69 10.95 -21.48
CA ALA A 223 -6.90 11.20 -20.06
C ALA A 223 -5.61 11.08 -19.25
N ALA A 224 -4.77 10.07 -19.54
CA ALA A 224 -3.45 9.90 -18.92
C ALA A 224 -2.52 11.07 -19.24
N ILE A 225 -2.37 11.43 -20.52
CA ILE A 225 -1.54 12.56 -20.97
C ILE A 225 -1.96 13.87 -20.30
N ALA A 226 -3.27 14.14 -20.23
CA ALA A 226 -3.79 15.36 -19.61
C ALA A 226 -3.42 15.42 -18.11
N ALA A 227 -3.62 14.32 -17.39
CA ALA A 227 -3.31 14.23 -15.96
C ALA A 227 -1.80 14.34 -15.68
N TYR A 228 -0.95 13.66 -16.46
CA TYR A 228 0.49 13.81 -16.31
C TYR A 228 0.97 15.22 -16.64
N THR A 229 0.45 15.83 -17.72
CA THR A 229 0.80 17.20 -18.11
C THR A 229 0.44 18.20 -17.02
N GLU A 230 -0.73 18.06 -16.42
CA GLU A 230 -1.18 18.88 -15.28
C GLU A 230 -0.21 18.76 -14.10
N LEU A 231 0.07 17.53 -13.65
CA LEU A 231 0.98 17.27 -12.53
C LEU A 231 2.40 17.79 -12.81
N ALA A 232 2.94 17.51 -13.99
CA ALA A 232 4.29 17.91 -14.39
C ALA A 232 4.44 19.44 -14.43
N LYS A 233 3.41 20.16 -14.90
CA LYS A 233 3.46 21.63 -15.00
C LYS A 233 3.16 22.32 -13.67
N GLN A 234 2.10 21.90 -12.98
CA GLN A 234 1.61 22.60 -11.79
C GLN A 234 2.32 22.17 -10.51
N HIS A 235 2.95 20.99 -10.51
CA HIS A 235 3.59 20.40 -9.34
C HIS A 235 5.01 19.91 -9.59
N ALA A 236 5.74 20.54 -10.53
CA ALA A 236 7.10 20.16 -10.95
C ALA A 236 8.11 19.93 -9.81
N ALA A 237 7.98 20.68 -8.71
CA ALA A 237 8.89 20.59 -7.55
C ALA A 237 8.59 19.38 -6.64
N THR A 238 7.43 18.74 -6.79
CA THR A 238 7.01 17.59 -5.98
C THR A 238 7.51 16.28 -6.56
N VAL A 239 7.48 15.22 -5.76
CA VAL A 239 7.82 13.87 -6.24
C VAL A 239 6.83 13.45 -7.34
N GLU A 240 5.52 13.64 -7.12
CA GLU A 240 4.48 13.26 -8.08
C GLU A 240 4.63 14.01 -9.41
N GLY A 241 4.94 15.31 -9.39
CA GLY A 241 5.13 16.09 -10.61
C GLY A 241 6.37 15.69 -11.40
N ARG A 242 7.50 15.38 -10.73
CA ARG A 242 8.69 14.85 -11.42
C ARG A 242 8.44 13.49 -12.07
N MET A 243 7.70 12.62 -11.38
CA MET A 243 7.33 11.32 -11.91
C MET A 243 6.39 11.43 -13.09
N ALA A 244 5.37 12.28 -13.00
CA ALA A 244 4.47 12.58 -14.10
C ALA A 244 5.21 13.11 -15.33
N ALA A 245 6.25 13.94 -15.15
CA ALA A 245 7.06 14.43 -16.26
C ALA A 245 7.84 13.30 -16.97
N GLU A 246 8.42 12.38 -16.20
CA GLU A 246 9.16 11.23 -16.73
C GLU A 246 8.22 10.24 -17.45
N GLU A 247 7.09 9.90 -16.82
CA GLU A 247 6.06 9.01 -17.39
C GLU A 247 5.41 9.62 -18.64
N LEU A 248 5.13 10.93 -18.64
CA LEU A 248 4.64 11.63 -19.83
C LEU A 248 5.63 11.55 -20.99
N LYS A 249 6.92 11.76 -20.71
CA LYS A 249 7.98 11.65 -21.72
C LYS A 249 8.05 10.23 -22.28
N GLN A 250 7.96 9.22 -21.42
CA GLN A 250 7.95 7.81 -21.84
C GLN A 250 6.73 7.52 -22.71
N LEU A 251 5.52 7.87 -22.25
CA LEU A 251 4.26 7.67 -22.98
C LEU A 251 4.25 8.36 -24.36
N GLN A 252 4.86 9.55 -24.47
CA GLN A 252 5.02 10.28 -25.73
C GLN A 252 6.12 9.69 -26.63
N ALA A 253 7.22 9.20 -26.04
CA ALA A 253 8.32 8.59 -26.77
C ALA A 253 7.99 7.17 -27.28
N THR A 254 7.10 6.44 -26.60
CA THR A 254 6.64 5.10 -26.96
C THR A 254 5.56 5.12 -28.05
N GLY A 255 5.69 6.02 -29.03
CA GLY A 255 4.83 6.05 -30.22
C GLY A 255 4.62 4.65 -30.84
N ASP A 256 5.61 3.75 -30.78
CA ASP A 256 5.47 2.29 -30.79
C ASP A 256 6.88 1.66 -30.59
N ASN A 257 7.29 1.36 -29.35
CA ASN A 257 8.67 0.88 -29.10
C ASN A 257 8.73 -0.43 -28.31
N GLY A 258 7.58 -1.04 -27.98
CA GLY A 258 7.54 -2.33 -27.28
C GLY A 258 8.16 -2.36 -25.88
N ASN A 259 8.58 -1.22 -25.31
CA ASN A 259 9.15 -1.16 -23.97
C ASN A 259 8.06 -0.92 -22.93
N VAL A 260 7.99 -1.89 -22.02
CA VAL A 260 6.95 -2.13 -21.03
C VAL A 260 7.07 -1.15 -19.87
N ILE A 261 5.99 -0.43 -19.58
CA ILE A 261 5.69 0.10 -18.25
C ILE A 261 4.21 -0.20 -18.04
N SER A 262 3.93 -1.26 -17.29
CA SER A 262 2.58 -1.70 -16.94
C SER A 262 2.55 -1.88 -15.43
N ILE A 263 1.47 -1.47 -14.77
CA ILE A 263 1.26 -1.73 -13.33
C ILE A 263 1.12 -3.26 -13.07
N THR A 264 0.86 -4.05 -14.11
CA THR A 264 0.62 -5.50 -14.04
C THR A 264 1.76 -6.37 -14.58
N ASN A 265 2.83 -5.80 -15.14
CA ASN A 265 3.94 -6.58 -15.70
C ASN A 265 5.21 -6.59 -14.84
N ASP A 266 5.13 -6.08 -13.60
CA ASP A 266 6.14 -6.25 -12.57
C ASP A 266 5.67 -7.26 -11.52
N ALA A 267 5.57 -8.53 -11.94
CA ALA A 267 5.84 -9.63 -11.01
C ALA A 267 7.34 -9.71 -10.65
N SER A 268 8.16 -8.81 -11.20
CA SER A 268 9.50 -8.47 -10.70
C SER A 268 9.46 -7.20 -9.86
N ALA A 269 9.86 -7.32 -8.60
CA ALA A 269 10.02 -6.25 -7.62
C ALA A 269 10.54 -4.92 -8.21
N THR A 270 9.64 -3.98 -8.54
CA THR A 270 10.04 -2.59 -8.78
C THR A 270 10.16 -1.83 -7.46
N PRO A 271 11.25 -1.08 -7.23
CA PRO A 271 11.39 -0.30 -6.01
C PRO A 271 10.34 0.82 -5.88
N TRP A 272 9.84 0.99 -4.67
CA TRP A 272 8.79 1.93 -4.24
C TRP A 272 9.10 3.42 -4.53
N SER A 273 10.37 3.74 -4.79
CA SER A 273 10.81 5.05 -5.26
C SER A 273 10.20 5.44 -6.61
N LYS A 274 9.81 4.46 -7.44
CA LYS A 274 9.04 4.66 -8.69
C LYS A 274 7.53 4.85 -8.48
N TRP A 275 7.06 4.86 -7.23
CA TRP A 275 5.66 5.11 -6.87
C TRP A 275 5.48 6.38 -6.03
N GLY A 276 6.54 7.19 -5.89
CA GLY A 276 6.54 8.41 -5.08
C GLY A 276 6.43 8.13 -3.58
N VAL A 277 6.59 6.87 -3.18
CA VAL A 277 6.64 6.44 -1.79
C VAL A 277 8.11 6.45 -1.37
N THR A 278 8.57 7.60 -0.90
CA THR A 278 9.78 7.64 -0.09
C THR A 278 9.40 7.34 1.35
N LEU A 279 10.09 6.39 1.98
CA LEU A 279 10.17 6.36 3.44
C LEU A 279 10.82 7.69 3.84
N SER A 280 10.02 8.70 4.15
CA SER A 280 10.53 9.97 4.64
C SER A 280 11.33 9.70 5.91
N GLN A 281 12.58 10.15 5.92
CA GLN A 281 13.46 10.14 7.09
C GLN A 281 12.91 11.02 8.22
#